data_AF-A0AAX6E8R9-F1
#
_entry.id   AF-A0AAX6E8R9-F1
#
_cell.length_a   1.000
_cell.length_b   1.000
_cell.length_c   1.000
_cell.angle_alpha   90.00
_cell.angle_beta   90.00
_cell.angle_gamma   90.00
#
_symmetry.space_group_name_H-M   'P 1'
#
loop_
_entity.id
_entity.type
_entity.pdbx_description
1 polymer ?
#
loop_
_entity_poly.entity_id
_entity_poly.type
_entity_poly.pdbx_seq_one_letter_code
_entity_poly.pdbx_strand_id
1 'polypeptide(L)'
;MMDSDYGVARELSDLQKQRSLYQPQLPPCLQGTTVRVEFGDKTIAADPAGAHVISHAFPHTYGQPLAHFLRATAKVPDAQIITEHPAIKVGVVFCGRQSPGGHNVIWGLHDAIKAHNPKSTLLGFVGKKYFLYIIHDFFYKPL
;
A
#
# COMPACT_ATOMS: atom_id res chain seq x y z
N MET A 1 -29.66 13.93 7.65
CA MET A 1 -29.26 14.56 6.38
C MET A 1 -27.77 14.36 6.19
N MET A 2 -27.40 13.43 5.30
CA MET A 2 -26.14 13.31 4.58
C MET A 2 -26.36 12.11 3.66
N ASP A 3 -27.09 12.36 2.57
CA ASP A 3 -27.09 11.45 1.45
C ASP A 3 -25.66 11.43 0.93
N SER A 4 -25.01 10.30 1.13
CA SER A 4 -23.62 10.13 0.76
C SER A 4 -23.56 9.77 -0.71
N ASP A 5 -23.19 10.76 -1.54
CA ASP A 5 -23.02 10.66 -3.00
C ASP A 5 -21.82 9.77 -3.41
N TYR A 6 -21.66 8.60 -2.79
CA TYR A 6 -20.60 7.66 -3.14
C TYR A 6 -20.86 7.12 -4.56
N GLY A 7 -20.20 7.72 -5.55
CA GLY A 7 -20.22 7.25 -6.94
C GLY A 7 -20.88 8.19 -7.96
N VAL A 8 -21.39 9.36 -7.55
CA VAL A 8 -21.89 10.35 -8.53
C VAL A 8 -20.71 11.02 -9.23
N ALA A 9 -20.73 11.05 -10.56
CA ALA A 9 -19.73 11.75 -11.37
C ALA A 9 -19.74 13.24 -11.01
N ARG A 10 -18.64 13.74 -10.43
CA ARG A 10 -18.48 15.16 -10.12
C ARG A 10 -17.76 15.85 -11.27
N GLU A 11 -18.31 16.98 -11.71
CA GLU A 11 -17.63 17.84 -12.65
C GLU A 11 -16.35 18.40 -11.99
N LEU A 12 -15.20 18.12 -12.59
CA LEU A 12 -13.91 18.58 -12.10
C LEU A 12 -13.60 19.97 -12.65
N SER A 13 -13.05 20.84 -11.81
CA SER A 13 -12.48 22.12 -12.27
C SER A 13 -11.28 21.88 -13.18
N ASP A 14 -10.90 22.89 -13.98
CA ASP A 14 -9.78 22.75 -14.91
C ASP A 14 -8.46 22.44 -14.18
N LEU A 15 -8.23 23.02 -13.00
CA LEU A 15 -7.08 22.69 -12.16
C LEU A 15 -7.12 21.24 -11.67
N GLN A 16 -8.31 20.73 -11.30
CA GLN A 16 -8.47 19.33 -10.89
C GLN A 16 -8.20 18.37 -12.05
N LYS A 17 -8.66 18.68 -13.26
CA LYS A 17 -8.37 17.92 -14.49
C LYS A 17 -6.88 17.91 -14.79
N GLN A 18 -6.19 19.05 -14.69
CA GLN A 18 -4.74 19.10 -14.87
C GLN A 18 -4.02 18.30 -13.78
N ARG A 19 -4.49 18.38 -12.53
CA ARG A 19 -3.90 17.64 -11.41
C ARG A 19 -4.09 16.12 -11.54
N SER A 20 -5.18 15.65 -12.13
CA SER A 20 -5.40 14.21 -12.32
C SER A 20 -4.46 13.57 -13.34
N LEU A 21 -3.81 14.36 -14.20
CA LEU A 21 -2.80 13.89 -15.15
C LEU A 21 -1.41 13.72 -14.53
N TYR A 22 -1.19 14.23 -13.32
CA TYR A 22 0.10 14.14 -12.65
C TYR A 22 0.46 12.68 -12.33
N GLN A 23 1.61 12.23 -12.82
CA GLN A 23 2.19 10.93 -12.48
C GLN A 23 3.27 11.10 -11.39
N PRO A 24 3.05 10.56 -10.17
CA PRO A 24 4.06 10.56 -9.12
C PRO A 24 5.33 9.82 -9.54
N GLN A 25 6.49 10.33 -9.12
CA GLN A 25 7.77 9.67 -9.35
C GLN A 25 7.92 8.46 -8.42
N LEU A 26 8.24 7.30 -8.99
CA LEU A 26 8.52 6.08 -8.24
C LEU A 26 10.02 5.94 -7.97
N PRO A 27 10.42 5.51 -6.76
CA PRO A 27 11.79 5.11 -6.47
C PRO A 27 12.28 4.06 -7.48
N PRO A 28 13.54 4.11 -7.95
CA PRO A 28 14.05 3.16 -8.96
C PRO A 28 13.94 1.68 -8.58
N CYS A 29 13.87 1.34 -7.29
CA CYS A 29 13.69 -0.03 -6.80
C CYS A 29 12.24 -0.54 -6.89
N LEU A 30 11.27 0.35 -7.14
CA LEU A 30 9.84 0.03 -7.28
C LEU A 30 9.34 0.21 -8.72
N GLN A 31 10.23 0.55 -9.66
CA GLN A 31 9.87 0.67 -11.07
C GLN A 31 9.80 -0.72 -11.71
N GLY A 32 8.69 -1.02 -12.38
CA GLY A 32 8.40 -2.33 -12.97
C GLY A 32 7.79 -3.32 -11.96
N THR A 33 7.77 -4.60 -12.31
CA THR A 33 7.15 -5.66 -11.49
C THR A 33 8.16 -6.50 -10.70
N THR A 34 9.46 -6.41 -11.04
CA THR A 34 10.49 -7.17 -10.35
C THR A 34 11.04 -6.40 -9.16
N VAL A 35 10.73 -6.90 -7.97
CA VAL A 35 11.24 -6.34 -6.71
C VAL A 35 12.34 -7.24 -6.16
N ARG A 36 13.45 -6.60 -5.77
CA ARG A 36 14.58 -7.27 -5.10
C ARG A 36 14.67 -6.81 -3.65
N VAL A 37 14.79 -7.75 -2.73
CA VAL A 37 14.84 -7.47 -1.29
C VAL A 37 16.08 -8.09 -0.67
N GLU A 38 16.76 -7.31 0.16
CA GLU A 38 17.82 -7.75 1.06
C GLU A 38 17.35 -7.56 2.50
N PHE A 39 17.68 -8.51 3.38
CA PHE A 39 17.36 -8.43 4.79
C PHE A 39 18.59 -8.03 5.61
N GLY A 40 18.47 -6.94 6.34
CA GLY A 40 19.51 -6.41 7.23
C GLY A 40 19.35 -6.87 8.67
N ASP A 41 19.77 -6.01 9.59
CA ASP A 41 19.77 -6.29 11.03
C ASP A 41 18.37 -6.55 11.61
N LYS A 42 18.32 -7.36 12.67
CA LYS A 42 17.11 -7.61 13.45
C LYS A 42 16.67 -6.33 14.17
N THR A 43 15.37 -6.07 14.16
CA THR A 43 14.77 -4.98 14.93
C THR A 43 14.83 -5.26 16.44
N ILE A 44 14.89 -4.20 17.24
CA ILE A 44 14.87 -4.26 18.70
C ILE A 44 13.79 -3.34 19.27
N ALA A 45 13.36 -3.60 20.50
CA ALA A 45 12.53 -2.64 21.22
C ALA A 45 13.28 -1.31 21.40
N ALA A 46 12.57 -0.19 21.24
CA ALA A 46 13.15 1.14 21.44
C ALA A 46 13.61 1.37 22.89
N ASP A 47 12.86 0.81 23.85
CA ASP A 47 13.22 0.79 25.26
C ASP A 47 13.70 -0.61 25.68
N PRO A 48 14.98 -0.76 26.07
CA PRO A 48 15.54 -2.04 26.53
C PRO A 48 14.81 -2.62 27.74
N ALA A 49 14.26 -1.79 28.64
CA ALA A 49 13.56 -2.28 29.82
C ALA A 49 12.26 -3.03 29.46
N GLY A 50 11.61 -2.62 28.37
CA GLY A 50 10.40 -3.25 27.84
C GLY A 50 10.65 -4.46 26.95
N ALA A 51 11.89 -4.75 26.57
CA ALA A 51 12.22 -5.74 25.54
C ALA A 51 11.66 -7.14 25.83
N HIS A 52 11.75 -7.59 27.09
CA HIS A 52 11.23 -8.91 27.50
C HIS A 52 9.70 -8.99 27.41
N VAL A 53 8.99 -7.91 27.79
CA VAL A 53 7.53 -7.88 27.73
C VAL A 53 7.05 -7.85 26.29
N ILE A 54 7.69 -7.04 25.44
CA ILE A 54 7.32 -6.92 24.02
C ILE A 54 7.62 -8.23 23.28
N SER A 55 8.78 -8.86 23.52
CA SER A 55 9.12 -10.12 22.87
C SER A 55 8.14 -11.24 23.24
N HIS A 56 7.72 -11.31 24.50
CA HIS A 56 6.72 -12.26 24.95
C HIS A 56 5.32 -11.98 24.38
N ALA A 57 4.93 -10.70 24.25
CA ALA A 57 3.64 -10.33 23.70
C ALA A 57 3.53 -10.56 22.17
N PHE A 58 4.65 -10.45 21.45
CA PHE A 58 4.71 -10.53 19.99
C PHE A 58 5.70 -11.60 19.50
N PRO A 59 5.50 -12.89 19.85
CA PRO A 59 6.49 -13.95 19.62
C PRO A 59 6.75 -14.23 18.13
N HIS A 60 5.82 -13.86 17.24
CA HIS A 60 5.92 -14.11 15.80
C HIS A 60 6.48 -12.93 14.99
N THR A 61 6.57 -11.74 15.58
CA THR A 61 6.96 -10.51 14.87
C THR A 61 8.11 -9.76 15.53
N TYR A 62 8.40 -10.02 16.81
CA TYR A 62 9.54 -9.41 17.47
C TYR A 62 10.86 -9.85 16.82
N GLY A 63 11.74 -8.88 16.55
CA GLY A 63 13.07 -9.15 16.00
C GLY A 63 13.09 -9.50 14.51
N GLN A 64 12.00 -9.25 13.76
CA GLN A 64 12.03 -9.37 12.31
C GLN A 64 13.08 -8.42 11.70
N PRO A 65 13.78 -8.85 10.64
CA PRO A 65 14.85 -8.06 10.03
C PRO A 65 14.32 -6.86 9.25
N LEU A 66 15.15 -5.83 9.11
CA LEU A 66 14.89 -4.71 8.22
C LEU A 66 14.93 -5.18 6.76
N ALA A 67 13.95 -4.77 5.96
CA ALA A 67 13.90 -5.07 4.53
C ALA A 67 14.39 -3.87 3.71
N HIS A 68 15.35 -4.11 2.82
CA HIS A 68 15.92 -3.12 1.91
C HIS A 68 15.56 -3.45 0.47
N PHE A 69 14.89 -2.52 -0.21
CA PHE A 69 14.54 -2.68 -1.62
C PHE A 69 15.71 -2.24 -2.50
N LEU A 70 16.18 -3.16 -3.33
CA LEU A 70 17.30 -2.94 -4.22
C LEU A 70 16.82 -2.59 -5.63
N ARG A 71 17.65 -1.86 -6.38
CA ARG A 71 17.40 -1.63 -7.81
C ARG A 71 17.38 -2.96 -8.56
N ALA A 72 16.59 -3.04 -9.62
CA ALA A 72 16.52 -4.24 -10.47
C ALA A 72 17.88 -4.67 -11.05
N THR A 73 18.83 -3.75 -11.20
CA THR A 73 20.19 -4.03 -11.70
C THR A 73 21.21 -4.42 -10.63
N ALA A 74 20.86 -4.31 -9.34
CA ALA A 74 21.79 -4.60 -8.24
C ALA A 74 22.10 -6.11 -8.19
N LYS A 75 23.38 -6.48 -8.29
CA LYS A 75 23.85 -7.87 -8.16
C LYS A 75 24.31 -8.11 -6.72
N VAL A 76 23.38 -8.51 -5.86
CA VAL A 76 23.64 -8.90 -4.47
C VAL A 76 23.43 -10.41 -4.35
N PRO A 77 24.42 -11.19 -3.86
CA PRO A 77 24.37 -12.66 -3.86
C PRO A 77 23.15 -13.27 -3.17
N ASP A 78 22.65 -12.62 -2.12
CA ASP A 78 21.58 -13.13 -1.25
C ASP A 78 20.25 -12.36 -1.39
N ALA A 79 20.14 -11.49 -2.41
CA ALA A 79 18.90 -10.75 -2.64
C ALA A 79 17.80 -11.68 -3.15
N GLN A 80 16.66 -11.65 -2.48
CA GLN A 80 15.48 -12.37 -2.93
C GLN A 80 14.80 -11.61 -4.07
N ILE A 81 14.52 -12.31 -5.17
CA ILE A 81 13.80 -11.76 -6.32
C ILE A 81 12.39 -12.33 -6.29
N ILE A 82 11.40 -11.45 -6.19
CA ILE A 82 10.00 -11.85 -6.26
C ILE A 82 9.61 -11.99 -7.73
N THR A 83 9.41 -13.21 -8.20
CA THR A 83 9.02 -13.53 -9.58
C THR A 83 7.58 -14.02 -9.68
N GLU A 84 7.00 -14.48 -8.58
CA GLU A 84 5.64 -15.00 -8.53
C GLU A 84 4.66 -13.90 -8.14
N HIS A 85 3.62 -13.75 -8.96
CA HIS A 85 2.56 -12.77 -8.76
C HIS A 85 1.19 -13.44 -8.85
N PRO A 86 0.81 -14.27 -7.86
CA PRO A 86 -0.52 -14.85 -7.82
C PRO A 86 -1.59 -13.77 -7.73
N ALA A 87 -2.82 -14.09 -8.12
CA ALA A 87 -3.94 -13.17 -7.97
C ALA A 87 -4.25 -12.99 -6.48
N ILE A 88 -4.20 -11.75 -5.99
CA ILE A 88 -4.41 -11.45 -4.57
C ILE A 88 -5.62 -10.54 -4.36
N LYS A 89 -6.21 -10.63 -3.18
CA LYS A 89 -7.23 -9.68 -2.71
C LYS A 89 -6.61 -8.84 -1.59
N VAL A 90 -6.52 -7.54 -1.80
CA VAL A 90 -5.94 -6.60 -0.82
C VAL A 90 -7.05 -5.76 -0.23
N GLY A 91 -7.12 -5.71 1.09
CA GLY A 91 -8.06 -4.87 1.83
C GLY A 91 -7.40 -3.60 2.34
N VAL A 92 -8.05 -2.44 2.18
CA VAL A 92 -7.53 -1.15 2.67
C VAL A 92 -8.56 -0.42 3.52
N VAL A 93 -8.11 0.03 4.68
CA VAL A 93 -8.87 0.87 5.61
C VAL A 93 -8.07 2.12 5.95
N PHE A 94 -8.72 3.29 5.94
CA PHE A 94 -8.13 4.50 6.50
C PHE A 94 -8.55 4.65 7.95
N CYS A 95 -7.57 4.72 8.84
CA CYS A 95 -7.78 4.95 10.27
C CYS A 95 -7.48 6.41 10.60
N GLY A 96 -8.36 7.06 11.37
CA GLY A 96 -8.16 8.42 11.86
C GLY A 96 -8.76 9.52 10.98
N ARG A 97 -8.17 10.72 11.05
CA ARG A 97 -8.65 11.90 10.31
C ARG A 97 -8.15 11.89 8.87
N GLN A 98 -8.88 12.57 8.00
CA GLN A 98 -8.48 12.79 6.61
C GLN A 98 -7.10 13.48 6.53
N SER A 99 -6.28 13.05 5.58
CA SER A 99 -4.97 13.64 5.29
C SER A 99 -4.77 13.76 3.77
N PRO A 100 -4.18 14.86 3.26
CA PRO A 100 -3.79 14.97 1.86
C PRO A 100 -2.90 13.80 1.42
N GLY A 101 -3.15 13.26 0.23
CA GLY A 101 -2.37 12.15 -0.34
C GLY A 101 -2.93 10.75 -0.09
N GLY A 102 -3.97 10.58 0.71
CA GLY A 102 -4.61 9.26 0.93
C GLY A 102 -5.03 8.59 -0.38
N HIS A 103 -5.62 9.33 -1.32
CA HIS A 103 -5.99 8.78 -2.64
C HIS A 103 -4.77 8.39 -3.49
N ASN A 104 -3.61 9.03 -3.33
CA ASN A 104 -2.38 8.63 -4.02
C ASN A 104 -1.90 7.27 -3.52
N VAL A 105 -2.10 6.95 -2.24
CA VAL A 105 -1.79 5.62 -1.68
C VAL A 105 -2.67 4.55 -2.32
N ILE A 106 -3.98 4.80 -2.45
CA ILE A 106 -4.92 3.89 -3.12
C ILE A 106 -4.54 3.70 -4.59
N TRP A 107 -4.26 4.80 -5.30
CA TRP A 107 -3.83 4.77 -6.69
C TRP A 107 -2.56 3.93 -6.88
N GLY A 108 -1.51 4.19 -6.09
CA GLY A 108 -0.25 3.46 -6.20
C GLY A 108 -0.38 1.98 -5.84
N LEU A 109 -1.17 1.65 -4.82
CA LEU A 109 -1.43 0.26 -4.45
C LEU A 109 -2.23 -0.47 -5.55
N HIS A 110 -3.26 0.16 -6.11
CA HIS A 110 -4.00 -0.43 -7.22
C HIS A 110 -3.12 -0.68 -8.43
N ASP A 111 -2.38 0.36 -8.86
CA ASP A 111 -1.51 0.28 -10.03
C ASP A 111 -0.48 -0.84 -9.86
N ALA A 112 0.15 -0.92 -8.69
CA ALA A 112 1.07 -1.99 -8.35
C ALA A 112 0.41 -3.38 -8.43
N ILE A 113 -0.70 -3.64 -7.73
CA ILE A 113 -1.28 -5.00 -7.72
C ILE A 113 -1.80 -5.43 -9.08
N LYS A 114 -2.27 -4.49 -9.92
CA LYS A 114 -2.73 -4.78 -11.29
C LYS A 114 -1.58 -5.03 -12.24
N ALA A 115 -0.48 -4.28 -12.11
CA ALA A 115 0.74 -4.51 -12.88
C ALA A 115 1.31 -5.91 -12.58
N HIS A 116 1.28 -6.36 -11.32
CA HIS A 116 1.70 -7.70 -10.93
C HIS A 116 0.74 -8.79 -11.44
N ASN A 117 -0.57 -8.62 -11.24
CA ASN A 117 -1.57 -9.55 -11.74
C ASN A 117 -2.93 -8.86 -11.99
N PRO A 118 -3.44 -8.80 -13.24
CA PRO A 118 -4.69 -8.14 -13.57
C PRO A 118 -5.92 -8.69 -12.84
N LYS A 119 -5.88 -9.96 -12.42
CA LYS A 119 -6.96 -10.63 -11.67
C LYS A 119 -6.99 -10.24 -10.18
N SER A 120 -5.97 -9.56 -9.67
CA SER A 120 -5.95 -9.05 -8.30
C SER A 120 -7.06 -8.02 -8.07
N THR A 121 -7.56 -7.92 -6.83
CA THR A 121 -8.66 -7.01 -6.47
C THR A 121 -8.27 -6.17 -5.26
N LEU A 122 -8.55 -4.87 -5.31
CA LEU A 122 -8.42 -3.94 -4.19
C LEU A 122 -9.81 -3.68 -3.58
N LEU A 123 -9.96 -3.96 -2.29
CA LEU A 123 -11.20 -3.78 -1.55
C LEU A 123 -11.03 -2.60 -0.58
N GLY A 124 -11.85 -1.58 -0.76
CA GLY A 124 -11.89 -0.43 0.13
C GLY A 124 -12.92 -0.64 1.22
N PHE A 125 -12.55 -0.42 2.47
CA PHE A 125 -13.50 -0.49 3.57
C PHE A 125 -13.92 0.90 4.03
N VAL A 126 -15.23 1.14 4.07
CA VAL A 126 -15.78 2.42 4.52
C VAL A 126 -16.14 2.33 5.99
N GLY A 127 -15.43 3.14 6.79
CA GLY A 127 -15.69 3.28 8.21
C GLY A 127 -16.88 4.20 8.46
N LYS A 128 -18.01 3.66 8.92
CA LYS A 128 -19.03 4.47 9.61
C LYS A 128 -18.81 4.35 11.11
N LYS A 129 -18.10 5.34 11.68
CA LYS A 129 -17.82 5.59 13.10
C LYS A 129 -17.16 4.45 13.92
N TYR A 130 -17.51 3.18 13.76
CA TYR A 130 -16.96 2.01 14.47
C TYR A 130 -17.06 0.67 13.69
N PHE A 131 -17.59 0.65 12.46
CA PHE A 131 -17.79 -0.60 11.69
C PHE A 131 -17.12 -0.57 10.31
N LEU A 132 -16.53 -1.71 9.95
CA LEU A 132 -15.84 -1.99 8.70
C LEU A 132 -16.83 -2.63 7.69
N TYR A 133 -17.19 -1.93 6.62
CA TYR A 133 -18.01 -2.49 5.52
C TYR A 133 -17.13 -2.77 4.30
N ILE A 134 -17.24 -3.96 3.70
CA ILE A 134 -16.58 -4.30 2.42
C ILE A 134 -17.29 -3.51 1.32
N ILE A 135 -16.56 -2.63 0.63
CA ILE A 135 -17.01 -2.07 -0.65
C ILE A 135 -16.18 -2.70 -1.77
N HIS A 136 -16.86 -3.38 -2.67
CA HIS A 136 -16.32 -3.75 -3.96
C HIS A 136 -16.30 -2.50 -4.86
N ASP A 137 -15.19 -2.27 -5.53
CA ASP A 137 -14.95 -1.23 -6.54
C ASP A 137 -14.84 0.21 -6.04
N PHE A 138 -13.59 0.62 -5.77
CA PHE A 138 -13.16 2.02 -5.90
C PHE A 138 -12.28 2.15 -7.14
N PHE A 139 -12.90 2.07 -8.32
CA PHE A 139 -12.26 2.51 -9.56
C PHE A 139 -13.12 3.57 -10.21
N TYR A 140 -12.76 4.84 -9.95
CA TYR A 140 -12.92 5.85 -10.98
C TYR A 140 -12.12 5.32 -12.18
N LYS A 141 -12.83 4.93 -13.24
CA LYS A 141 -12.22 4.75 -14.56
C LYS A 141 -11.39 6.01 -14.84
N PRO A 142 -10.13 5.90 -15.30
CA PRO A 142 -9.54 7.00 -16.02
C PRO A 142 -10.46 7.27 -17.22
N LEU A 143 -10.92 8.52 -17.34
CA LEU A 143 -11.47 9.04 -18.59
C LEU A 143 -10.38 9.04 -19.66
#